data_AF-A0AAD6VKB6-F1
#
_entry.id   AF-A0AAD6VKB6-F1
#
_cell.length_a   1.000
_cell.length_b   1.000
_cell.length_c   1.000
_cell.angle_alpha   90.00
_cell.angle_beta   90.00
_cell.angle_gamma   90.00
#
_symmetry.space_group_name_H-M   'P 1'
#
loop_
_entity.id
_entity.type
_entity.pdbx_description
1 polymer ?
#
loop_
_entity_poly.entity_id
_entity_poly.type
_entity_poly.pdbx_seq_one_letter_code
_entity_poly.pdbx_strand_id
1 'polypeptide(L)'
;MAPEPGDASPGDEFDSDAVLSAPPEPEPIPGIDGTPVRWYDGRADSVNATVSVDFLHSMTTSSIFGWRVSPPAVCRANPQSTRRADRTESYTRIAPFQEQHDTSVEFFYKPITLTALSALLVVLAYTAMTQDVLEEGSDKARVGIYAVLSFFLVFSMLQFRDGPFIRPHPAVWRVVLGINLLYELALVFLLFQDLPAARRMMLILDPALNTPLPEKSYGEDCALTPQALWGAMDMFCLAHAIGWFGKAMILRDYWFCWILSIAFELAEYSLSHQLANFNECWWDHWILDVLVCNWLGTYLGMKVCTYFEVKPYEWRGFRQTRGIRSKARRVITQFTPHDFTTFKWGTATSFANYCCVVLLLAVFLAGELSPFYLKSLLWMEPNHPFVVMRLVGIILCALPAVSELCQYINNPRRAVRMGQHVWLLFATVVTELLIIVKWSEGQFTEPTPTPVRVCWGIGGTLLVLYPTVQFGIPSVRRWVRKQGKRAKAKAQ
;
A
#
# COMPACT_ATOMS: atom_id res chain seq x y z
N MET A 1 -5.44 31.21 -84.50
CA MET A 1 -5.62 29.99 -85.29
C MET A 1 -5.03 28.84 -84.49
N ALA A 2 -5.82 27.78 -84.35
CA ALA A 2 -5.49 26.45 -83.85
C ALA A 2 -5.53 26.18 -82.32
N PRO A 3 -6.00 24.99 -81.92
CA PRO A 3 -6.85 24.82 -80.73
C PRO A 3 -6.45 23.64 -79.81
N GLU A 4 -7.19 23.50 -78.69
CA GLU A 4 -7.61 22.24 -78.00
C GLU A 4 -6.54 21.28 -77.41
N PRO A 5 -6.87 20.36 -76.46
CA PRO A 5 -8.20 19.95 -75.97
C PRO A 5 -8.35 19.90 -74.42
N GLY A 6 -9.57 19.61 -73.95
CA GLY A 6 -9.94 19.43 -72.54
C GLY A 6 -10.13 17.97 -72.06
N ASP A 7 -10.28 17.87 -70.73
CA ASP A 7 -10.99 16.88 -69.85
C ASP A 7 -10.63 15.37 -69.90
N ALA A 8 -10.53 14.59 -68.81
CA ALA A 8 -10.69 14.78 -67.36
C ALA A 8 -10.17 13.53 -66.57
N SER A 9 -9.61 13.76 -65.35
CA SER A 9 -9.55 12.94 -64.10
C SER A 9 -9.09 11.45 -64.11
N PRO A 10 -8.77 10.78 -62.95
CA PRO A 10 -8.63 11.21 -61.53
C PRO A 10 -7.34 10.66 -60.81
N GLY A 11 -7.12 11.02 -59.53
CA GLY A 11 -6.47 10.11 -58.55
C GLY A 11 -5.25 10.62 -57.77
N ASP A 12 -5.49 10.92 -56.48
CA ASP A 12 -4.69 10.62 -55.28
C ASP A 12 -3.15 10.60 -55.36
N GLU A 13 -2.51 11.67 -54.85
CA GLU A 13 -1.09 11.67 -54.49
C GLU A 13 -0.87 11.01 -53.11
N PHE A 14 -0.18 9.88 -53.17
CA PHE A 14 0.56 9.24 -52.08
C PHE A 14 1.80 10.09 -51.77
N ASP A 15 2.04 10.46 -50.52
CA ASP A 15 3.36 10.92 -50.07
C ASP A 15 3.88 10.02 -48.94
N SER A 16 5.12 9.61 -49.12
CA SER A 16 5.72 8.41 -48.56
C SER A 16 6.77 8.75 -47.50
N ASP A 17 6.49 8.43 -46.23
CA ASP A 17 7.49 8.39 -45.15
C ASP A 17 7.78 6.94 -44.77
N ALA A 18 8.84 6.39 -45.36
CA ALA A 18 9.36 5.06 -45.09
C ALA A 18 10.13 5.04 -43.75
N VAL A 19 9.51 4.46 -42.72
CA VAL A 19 10.21 4.02 -41.49
C VAL A 19 10.70 2.59 -41.72
N LEU A 20 12.02 2.40 -41.72
CA LEU A 20 12.66 1.07 -41.72
C LEU A 20 12.22 0.27 -40.49
N SER A 21 11.34 -0.70 -40.68
CA SER A 21 11.00 -1.73 -39.70
C SER A 21 12.00 -2.89 -39.78
N ALA A 22 12.48 -3.35 -38.61
CA ALA A 22 13.23 -4.59 -38.48
C ALA A 22 12.36 -5.79 -38.94
N PRO A 23 12.97 -6.87 -39.50
CA PRO A 23 12.21 -8.03 -39.92
C PRO A 23 11.48 -8.68 -38.71
N PRO A 24 10.24 -9.16 -38.89
CA PRO A 24 9.49 -9.78 -37.80
C PRO A 24 10.17 -11.07 -37.33
N GLU A 25 10.34 -11.22 -36.01
CA GLU A 25 10.68 -12.51 -35.39
C GLU A 25 9.57 -13.53 -35.69
N PRO A 26 9.89 -14.80 -35.98
CA PRO A 26 8.89 -15.81 -36.24
C PRO A 26 8.03 -16.08 -34.99
N GLU A 27 6.71 -16.07 -35.15
CA GLU A 27 5.75 -16.40 -34.10
C GLU A 27 5.96 -17.84 -33.56
N PRO A 28 5.87 -18.07 -32.25
CA PRO A 28 6.00 -19.40 -31.68
C PRO A 28 4.77 -20.28 -32.02
N ILE A 29 5.02 -21.44 -32.61
CA ILE A 29 4.00 -22.44 -32.97
C ILE A 29 3.39 -23.03 -31.69
N PRO A 30 2.06 -23.09 -31.53
CA PRO A 30 1.42 -23.78 -30.40
C PRO A 30 1.71 -25.27 -30.44
N GLY A 31 2.10 -25.86 -29.31
CA GLY A 31 2.28 -27.31 -29.17
C GLY A 31 1.01 -28.08 -29.55
N ILE A 32 1.20 -29.19 -30.25
CA ILE A 32 0.14 -30.14 -30.61
C ILE A 32 -0.48 -30.68 -29.30
N ASP A 33 -1.82 -30.73 -29.25
CA ASP A 33 -2.68 -31.28 -28.18
C ASP A 33 -2.97 -30.46 -26.91
N GLY A 34 -2.81 -29.13 -26.92
CA GLY A 34 -3.48 -28.28 -25.92
C GLY A 34 -2.98 -28.42 -24.47
N THR A 35 -1.83 -29.06 -24.27
CA THR A 35 -1.13 -29.09 -22.97
C THR A 35 -0.22 -27.87 -22.84
N PRO A 36 -0.27 -27.07 -21.76
CA PRO A 36 0.60 -25.91 -21.60
C PRO A 36 2.08 -26.33 -21.45
N VAL A 37 2.94 -25.77 -22.30
CA VAL A 37 4.40 -25.99 -22.28
C VAL A 37 5.02 -25.22 -21.12
N ARG A 38 5.77 -25.94 -20.26
CA ARG A 38 6.49 -25.39 -19.11
C ARG A 38 7.87 -24.93 -19.57
N TRP A 39 8.05 -23.62 -19.80
CA TRP A 39 9.35 -23.06 -20.15
C TRP A 39 10.14 -22.69 -18.89
N TYR A 40 10.92 -23.65 -18.39
CA TYR A 40 12.16 -23.39 -17.65
C TYR A 40 13.05 -24.62 -17.83
N ASP A 41 13.91 -24.60 -18.84
CA ASP A 41 15.22 -25.27 -18.79
C ASP A 41 16.12 -24.67 -19.87
N GLY A 42 17.23 -24.09 -19.43
CA GLY A 42 18.08 -23.28 -20.30
C GLY A 42 19.44 -22.93 -19.73
N ARG A 43 20.08 -23.81 -18.95
CA ARG A 43 21.49 -24.21 -19.12
C ARG A 43 21.92 -25.22 -18.05
N ALA A 44 22.26 -26.41 -18.52
CA ALA A 44 23.03 -27.40 -17.77
C ALA A 44 24.48 -26.94 -17.66
N ASP A 45 25.05 -27.06 -16.46
CA ASP A 45 26.46 -27.40 -16.30
C ASP A 45 26.51 -28.71 -15.51
N SER A 46 27.12 -29.70 -16.13
CA SER A 46 27.23 -31.10 -15.72
C SER A 46 28.24 -31.29 -14.61
N VAL A 47 27.82 -31.87 -13.47
CA VAL A 47 28.71 -32.64 -12.60
C VAL A 47 27.95 -33.85 -12.06
N ASN A 48 28.43 -35.04 -12.41
CA ASN A 48 27.99 -36.35 -11.94
C ASN A 48 27.94 -36.41 -10.41
N ALA A 49 26.81 -36.84 -9.85
CA ALA A 49 26.75 -37.40 -8.51
C ALA A 49 25.94 -38.70 -8.55
N THR A 50 26.67 -39.81 -8.47
CA THR A 50 26.19 -41.16 -8.23
C THR A 50 25.36 -41.19 -6.94
N VAL A 51 24.10 -41.62 -7.05
CA VAL A 51 23.24 -41.91 -5.90
C VAL A 51 23.63 -43.29 -5.37
N SER A 52 24.28 -43.33 -4.21
CA SER A 52 24.36 -44.56 -3.41
C SER A 52 23.27 -44.50 -2.35
N VAL A 53 22.40 -45.50 -2.41
CA VAL A 53 21.44 -45.89 -1.38
C VAL A 53 22.25 -46.24 -0.13
N ASP A 54 21.94 -45.65 1.03
CA ASP A 54 21.93 -46.37 2.30
C ASP A 54 21.43 -45.53 3.49
N PHE A 55 20.55 -46.19 4.24
CA PHE A 55 20.42 -46.17 5.70
C PHE A 55 19.64 -45.06 6.42
N LEU A 56 18.31 -45.29 6.42
CA LEU A 56 17.45 -45.20 7.60
C LEU A 56 18.06 -45.94 8.81
N HIS A 57 18.84 -45.25 9.66
CA HIS A 57 18.94 -45.59 11.09
C HIS A 57 19.65 -44.47 11.90
N SER A 58 18.96 -43.38 12.22
CA SER A 58 19.39 -42.52 13.35
C SER A 58 18.28 -41.58 13.82
N MET A 59 17.27 -42.14 14.47
CA MET A 59 16.50 -41.41 15.48
C MET A 59 16.84 -42.04 16.82
N THR A 60 17.64 -41.34 17.62
CA THR A 60 17.55 -41.24 19.09
C THR A 60 18.81 -40.58 19.65
N THR A 61 18.60 -39.77 20.69
CA THR A 61 19.54 -39.14 21.63
C THR A 61 20.02 -37.71 21.34
N SER A 62 19.78 -36.89 22.35
CA SER A 62 19.92 -35.44 22.44
C SER A 62 21.36 -35.01 22.76
N SER A 63 21.82 -33.93 22.13
CA SER A 63 22.73 -32.90 22.70
C SER A 63 22.82 -31.74 21.69
N ILE A 64 22.26 -30.56 21.97
CA ILE A 64 22.84 -29.44 22.73
C ILE A 64 24.13 -28.90 22.06
N PHE A 65 23.98 -27.73 21.43
CA PHE A 65 25.02 -26.79 20.95
C PHE A 65 26.06 -27.29 19.94
N GLY A 66 25.90 -26.92 18.66
CA GLY A 66 26.99 -27.08 17.68
C GLY A 66 26.66 -26.76 16.22
N TRP A 67 26.11 -25.59 15.88
CA TRP A 67 26.03 -25.18 14.47
C TRP A 67 27.32 -24.48 14.04
N ARG A 68 28.19 -25.26 13.39
CA ARG A 68 29.41 -24.80 12.72
C ARG A 68 29.00 -24.19 11.36
N VAL A 69 29.09 -22.86 11.24
CA VAL A 69 28.85 -22.14 9.98
C VAL A 69 30.10 -22.23 9.11
N SER A 70 30.00 -22.88 7.94
CA SER A 70 31.02 -22.78 6.89
C SER A 70 31.01 -21.37 6.30
N PRO A 71 32.17 -20.70 6.11
CA PRO A 71 32.21 -19.36 5.53
C PRO A 71 31.85 -19.40 4.03
N PRO A 72 31.11 -18.41 3.50
CA PRO A 72 30.91 -18.30 2.06
C PRO A 72 32.23 -17.92 1.37
N ALA A 73 32.45 -18.50 0.19
CA ALA A 73 33.58 -18.21 -0.68
C ALA A 73 33.72 -16.71 -0.94
N VAL A 74 34.95 -16.20 -0.79
CA VAL A 74 35.30 -14.80 -1.03
C VAL A 74 35.38 -14.58 -2.54
N CYS A 75 34.35 -14.00 -3.15
CA CYS A 75 34.50 -13.35 -4.45
C CYS A 75 35.37 -12.09 -4.28
N ARG A 76 36.57 -12.09 -4.86
CA ARG A 76 37.40 -10.87 -4.98
C ARG A 76 36.64 -9.85 -5.83
N ALA A 77 36.34 -8.69 -5.26
CA ALA A 77 35.83 -7.55 -6.02
C ALA A 77 36.90 -7.06 -7.00
N ASN A 78 36.56 -7.05 -8.29
CA ASN A 78 37.37 -6.44 -9.34
C ASN A 78 37.39 -4.90 -9.15
N PRO A 79 38.55 -4.21 -9.15
CA PRO A 79 38.63 -2.77 -8.83
C PRO A 79 38.00 -1.79 -9.85
N GLN A 80 37.25 -2.26 -10.83
CA GLN A 80 36.76 -1.41 -11.95
C GLN A 80 35.30 -0.93 -11.85
N SER A 81 34.62 -1.07 -10.70
CA SER A 81 33.18 -0.74 -10.61
C SER A 81 32.83 0.66 -10.09
N THR A 82 33.76 1.62 -10.07
CA THR A 82 33.43 3.04 -9.85
C THR A 82 33.21 3.79 -11.17
N ARG A 83 32.51 3.16 -12.13
CA ARG A 83 31.96 3.90 -13.27
C ARG A 83 30.66 4.56 -12.81
N ARG A 84 30.64 5.89 -12.84
CA ARG A 84 29.40 6.70 -12.77
C ARG A 84 28.44 6.09 -13.79
N ALA A 85 27.22 5.71 -13.37
CA ALA A 85 26.24 5.10 -14.27
C ALA A 85 26.03 6.02 -15.48
N ASP A 86 26.28 5.49 -16.67
CA ASP A 86 26.19 6.23 -17.92
C ASP A 86 24.72 6.50 -18.23
N ARG A 87 24.32 7.78 -18.25
CA ARG A 87 22.93 8.25 -18.44
C ARG A 87 22.34 7.93 -19.81
N THR A 88 23.14 7.37 -20.72
CA THR A 88 22.72 7.01 -22.08
C THR A 88 22.14 5.59 -22.17
N GLU A 89 22.40 4.74 -21.18
CA GLU A 89 21.90 3.37 -21.14
C GLU A 89 20.39 3.33 -20.89
N SER A 90 19.69 2.42 -21.56
CA SER A 90 18.21 2.31 -21.49
C SER A 90 17.70 2.11 -20.06
N TYR A 91 18.46 1.44 -19.18
CA TYR A 91 18.12 1.25 -17.76
C TYR A 91 18.35 2.50 -16.89
N THR A 92 19.08 3.50 -17.39
CA THR A 92 19.35 4.77 -16.68
C THR A 92 18.38 5.88 -17.04
N ARG A 93 17.59 5.70 -18.12
CA ARG A 93 16.41 6.53 -18.33
C ARG A 93 15.44 6.26 -17.20
N ILE A 94 15.12 7.30 -16.45
CA ILE A 94 14.04 7.30 -15.48
C ILE A 94 12.75 7.24 -16.30
N ALA A 95 12.40 6.07 -16.81
CA ALA A 95 11.07 5.84 -17.35
C ALA A 95 10.12 5.98 -16.15
N PRO A 96 9.16 6.91 -16.20
CA PRO A 96 8.12 6.96 -15.18
C PRO A 96 7.47 5.57 -15.06
N PHE A 97 7.10 5.18 -13.84
CA PHE A 97 6.33 3.97 -13.56
C PHE A 97 5.20 3.81 -14.58
N GLN A 98 5.39 2.97 -15.59
CA GLN A 98 4.39 2.56 -16.56
C GLN A 98 4.58 1.06 -16.73
N GLU A 99 3.72 0.31 -16.06
CA GLU A 99 3.55 -1.11 -16.29
C GLU A 99 2.86 -1.28 -17.66
N GLN A 100 3.32 -2.22 -18.48
CA GLN A 100 2.79 -2.43 -19.84
C GLN A 100 1.27 -2.63 -19.80
N HIS A 101 0.54 -1.86 -20.61
CA HIS A 101 -0.93 -1.86 -20.61
C HIS A 101 -1.50 -3.22 -21.09
N ASP A 102 -2.50 -3.73 -20.37
CA ASP A 102 -3.31 -4.89 -20.78
C ASP A 102 -4.14 -4.50 -22.01
N THR A 103 -3.85 -5.14 -23.15
CA THR A 103 -4.43 -4.83 -24.49
C THR A 103 -5.90 -5.21 -24.62
N SER A 104 -6.54 -5.76 -23.58
CA SER A 104 -7.90 -6.28 -23.67
C SER A 104 -8.99 -5.21 -23.82
N VAL A 105 -8.71 -3.91 -23.60
CA VAL A 105 -9.68 -2.81 -23.76
C VAL A 105 -9.07 -1.50 -24.28
N GLU A 106 -8.42 -1.56 -25.45
CA GLU A 106 -7.71 -0.45 -26.10
C GLU A 106 -8.50 0.88 -26.22
N PHE A 107 -9.84 0.82 -26.36
CA PHE A 107 -10.71 2.00 -26.42
C PHE A 107 -10.66 2.87 -25.15
N PHE A 108 -10.55 2.25 -23.96
CA PHE A 108 -10.50 2.98 -22.69
C PHE A 108 -9.13 3.60 -22.39
N TYR A 109 -8.08 3.16 -23.10
CA TYR A 109 -6.72 3.66 -22.94
C TYR A 109 -6.36 4.77 -23.93
N LYS A 110 -7.25 5.13 -24.86
CA LYS A 110 -7.04 6.29 -25.73
C LYS A 110 -7.17 7.58 -24.92
N PRO A 111 -6.16 8.47 -24.91
CA PRO A 111 -6.21 9.70 -24.14
C PRO A 111 -7.22 10.69 -24.78
N ILE A 112 -8.41 10.79 -24.18
CA ILE A 112 -9.50 11.71 -24.54
C ILE A 112 -9.36 13.01 -23.70
N THR A 113 -8.14 13.41 -23.34
CA THR A 113 -7.90 14.43 -22.30
C THR A 113 -8.47 15.80 -22.64
N LEU A 114 -8.28 16.30 -23.87
CA LEU A 114 -8.79 17.60 -24.31
C LEU A 114 -10.32 17.60 -24.42
N THR A 115 -10.90 16.54 -24.99
CA THR A 115 -12.35 16.36 -25.11
C THR A 115 -13.03 16.23 -23.74
N ALA A 116 -12.42 15.51 -22.80
CA ALA A 116 -12.93 15.39 -21.44
C ALA A 116 -12.82 16.74 -20.68
N LEU A 117 -11.73 17.48 -20.87
CA LEU A 117 -11.56 18.83 -20.34
C LEU A 117 -12.63 19.78 -20.90
N SER A 118 -12.85 19.79 -22.21
CA SER A 118 -13.89 20.61 -22.84
C SER A 118 -15.27 20.29 -22.30
N ALA A 119 -15.64 19.00 -22.22
CA ALA A 119 -16.91 18.58 -21.65
C ALA A 119 -17.07 19.03 -20.18
N LEU A 120 -16.01 18.88 -19.38
CA LEU A 120 -16.01 19.29 -17.98
C LEU A 120 -16.16 20.81 -17.83
N LEU A 121 -15.47 21.60 -18.64
CA LEU A 121 -15.59 23.07 -18.65
C LEU A 121 -16.96 23.53 -19.13
N VAL A 122 -17.56 22.85 -20.11
CA VAL A 122 -18.92 23.15 -20.58
C VAL A 122 -19.95 22.85 -19.48
N VAL A 123 -19.84 21.72 -18.79
CA VAL A 123 -20.72 21.38 -17.67
C VAL A 123 -20.55 22.38 -16.52
N LEU A 124 -19.31 22.74 -16.17
CA LEU A 124 -19.03 23.72 -15.13
C LEU A 124 -19.57 25.11 -15.50
N ALA A 125 -19.39 25.56 -16.75
CA ALA A 125 -19.91 26.84 -17.22
C ALA A 125 -21.45 26.83 -17.22
N TYR A 126 -22.06 25.73 -17.67
CA TYR A 126 -23.51 25.57 -17.63
C TYR A 126 -24.06 25.67 -16.21
N THR A 127 -23.49 24.92 -15.26
CA THR A 127 -23.97 24.92 -13.85
C THR A 127 -23.68 26.22 -13.12
N ALA A 128 -22.57 26.91 -13.44
CA ALA A 128 -22.26 28.21 -12.86
C ALA A 128 -23.14 29.35 -13.42
N MET A 129 -23.59 29.22 -14.68
CA MET A 129 -24.36 30.27 -15.37
C MET A 129 -25.88 30.07 -15.30
N THR A 130 -26.38 28.88 -14.95
CA THR A 130 -27.82 28.71 -14.65
C THR A 130 -28.13 29.30 -13.26
N GLN A 131 -28.52 30.58 -13.24
CA GLN A 131 -28.96 31.27 -12.03
C GLN A 131 -30.36 30.82 -11.55
N ASP A 132 -31.12 30.13 -12.40
CA ASP A 132 -32.56 29.85 -12.21
C ASP A 132 -32.89 28.60 -11.37
N VAL A 133 -31.89 27.85 -10.87
CA VAL A 133 -32.12 26.53 -10.23
C VAL A 133 -31.88 26.52 -8.71
N LEU A 134 -31.16 27.50 -8.15
CA LEU A 134 -30.78 27.52 -6.73
C LEU A 134 -30.93 28.93 -6.14
N GLU A 135 -31.55 29.06 -4.97
CA GLU A 135 -31.62 30.33 -4.23
C GLU A 135 -30.21 30.79 -3.79
N GLU A 136 -29.96 32.10 -3.73
CA GLU A 136 -28.70 32.62 -3.16
C GLU A 136 -28.63 32.31 -1.66
N GLY A 137 -27.58 31.57 -1.26
CA GLY A 137 -27.42 31.12 0.12
C GLY A 137 -26.56 29.86 0.24
N SER A 138 -26.85 29.03 1.25
CA SER A 138 -26.10 27.82 1.58
C SER A 138 -26.02 26.80 0.45
N ASP A 139 -27.05 26.74 -0.40
CA ASP A 139 -27.18 25.70 -1.41
C ASP A 139 -26.24 25.94 -2.60
N LYS A 140 -26.05 27.21 -3.01
CA LYS A 140 -25.03 27.56 -4.02
C LYS A 140 -23.61 27.28 -3.52
N ALA A 141 -23.32 27.51 -2.23
CA ALA A 141 -22.02 27.22 -1.66
C ALA A 141 -21.70 25.72 -1.67
N ARG A 142 -22.68 24.87 -1.29
CA ARG A 142 -22.55 23.40 -1.34
C ARG A 142 -22.32 22.89 -2.76
N VAL A 143 -23.09 23.40 -3.72
CA VAL A 143 -22.93 23.03 -5.15
C VAL A 143 -21.57 23.47 -5.69
N GLY A 144 -21.08 24.65 -5.30
CA GLY A 144 -19.72 25.10 -5.63
C GLY A 144 -18.64 24.14 -5.08
N ILE A 145 -18.78 23.68 -3.84
CA ILE A 145 -17.86 22.69 -3.25
C ILE A 145 -17.89 21.38 -4.04
N TYR A 146 -19.08 20.85 -4.34
CA TYR A 146 -19.21 19.61 -5.13
C TYR A 146 -18.62 19.75 -6.54
N ALA A 147 -18.78 20.91 -7.17
CA ALA A 147 -18.20 21.20 -8.48
C ALA A 147 -16.66 21.22 -8.43
N VAL A 148 -16.06 21.86 -7.42
CA VAL A 148 -14.60 21.89 -7.22
C VAL A 148 -14.05 20.48 -6.98
N LEU A 149 -14.67 19.72 -6.06
CA LEU A 149 -14.26 18.35 -5.76
C LEU A 149 -14.36 17.46 -7.00
N SER A 150 -15.47 17.53 -7.74
CA SER A 150 -15.68 16.73 -8.95
C SER A 150 -14.68 17.10 -10.04
N PHE A 151 -14.46 18.39 -10.29
CA PHE A 151 -13.47 18.88 -11.26
C PHE A 151 -12.07 18.36 -10.92
N PHE A 152 -11.67 18.47 -9.65
CA PHE A 152 -10.38 18.00 -9.17
C PHE A 152 -10.20 16.49 -9.33
N LEU A 153 -11.24 15.69 -9.03
CA LEU A 153 -11.18 14.23 -9.19
C LEU A 153 -11.09 13.82 -10.66
N VAL A 154 -11.80 14.51 -11.57
CA VAL A 154 -11.66 14.28 -13.01
C VAL A 154 -10.26 14.68 -13.49
N PHE A 155 -9.72 15.81 -13.02
CA PHE A 155 -8.34 16.20 -13.31
C PHE A 155 -7.35 15.13 -12.83
N SER A 156 -7.51 14.65 -11.60
CA SER A 156 -6.67 13.59 -11.02
C SER A 156 -6.74 12.32 -11.85
N MET A 157 -7.94 11.89 -12.25
CA MET A 157 -8.17 10.73 -13.10
C MET A 157 -7.41 10.83 -14.43
N LEU A 158 -7.39 12.00 -15.06
CA LEU A 158 -6.80 12.22 -16.38
C LEU A 158 -5.30 12.44 -16.34
N GLN A 159 -4.80 13.20 -15.34
CA GLN A 159 -3.43 13.73 -15.33
C GLN A 159 -2.48 12.99 -14.39
N PHE A 160 -3.00 12.31 -13.35
CA PHE A 160 -2.12 11.57 -12.45
C PHE A 160 -1.50 10.37 -13.17
N ARG A 161 -0.31 10.01 -12.71
CA ARG A 161 0.45 8.90 -13.26
C ARG A 161 -0.15 7.58 -12.79
N ASP A 162 0.06 6.53 -13.58
CA ASP A 162 -0.32 5.18 -13.16
C ASP A 162 0.56 4.71 -12.00
N GLY A 163 -0.08 4.09 -11.01
CA GLY A 163 0.57 3.37 -9.93
C GLY A 163 0.68 1.87 -10.24
N PRO A 164 1.12 1.04 -9.28
CA PRO A 164 1.38 -0.39 -9.48
C PRO A 164 0.16 -1.26 -9.75
N PHE A 165 -1.04 -0.69 -9.74
CA PHE A 165 -2.26 -1.45 -9.98
C PHE A 165 -2.92 -1.02 -11.28
N ILE A 166 -3.07 -2.00 -12.17
CA ILE A 166 -3.74 -1.85 -13.46
C ILE A 166 -5.26 -2.08 -13.31
N ARG A 167 -5.69 -2.97 -12.42
CA ARG A 167 -7.10 -3.40 -12.27
C ARG A 167 -7.73 -2.85 -10.98
N PRO A 168 -9.04 -2.55 -10.95
CA PRO A 168 -10.02 -2.75 -12.03
C PRO A 168 -9.83 -1.82 -13.23
N HIS A 169 -9.28 -0.62 -13.02
CA HIS A 169 -8.78 0.27 -14.06
C HIS A 169 -7.78 1.28 -13.46
N PRO A 170 -6.75 1.75 -14.18
CA PRO A 170 -5.78 2.70 -13.60
C PRO A 170 -6.42 4.02 -13.17
N ALA A 171 -7.46 4.48 -13.88
CA ALA A 171 -8.26 5.65 -13.52
C ALA A 171 -8.81 5.59 -12.08
N VAL A 172 -9.21 4.40 -11.60
CA VAL A 172 -9.73 4.23 -10.24
C VAL A 172 -8.65 4.57 -9.22
N TRP A 173 -7.43 4.07 -9.42
CA TRP A 173 -6.31 4.31 -8.52
C TRP A 173 -5.83 5.76 -8.56
N ARG A 174 -5.88 6.41 -9.73
CA ARG A 174 -5.64 7.85 -9.86
C ARG A 174 -6.67 8.69 -9.10
N VAL A 175 -7.95 8.29 -9.14
CA VAL A 175 -9.02 8.92 -8.35
C VAL A 175 -8.79 8.70 -6.85
N VAL A 176 -8.42 7.49 -6.42
CA VAL A 176 -8.07 7.20 -5.02
C VAL A 176 -6.92 8.09 -4.55
N LEU A 177 -5.89 8.28 -5.37
CA LEU A 177 -4.80 9.22 -5.09
C LEU A 177 -5.31 10.67 -4.97
N GLY A 178 -6.22 11.08 -5.87
CA GLY A 178 -6.87 12.38 -5.84
C GLY A 178 -7.69 12.61 -4.56
N ILE A 179 -8.45 11.61 -4.11
CA ILE A 179 -9.19 11.66 -2.85
C ILE A 179 -8.22 11.84 -1.67
N ASN A 180 -7.12 11.08 -1.64
CA ASN A 180 -6.12 11.25 -0.59
C ASN A 180 -5.46 12.64 -0.62
N LEU A 181 -5.24 13.22 -1.80
CA LEU A 181 -4.67 14.56 -1.91
C LEU A 181 -5.66 15.63 -1.44
N LEU A 182 -6.95 15.50 -1.76
CA LEU A 182 -7.99 16.39 -1.22
C LEU A 182 -8.05 16.29 0.31
N TYR A 183 -7.97 15.07 0.85
CA TYR A 183 -7.93 14.84 2.29
C TYR A 183 -6.69 15.49 2.91
N GLU A 184 -5.50 15.31 2.33
CA GLU A 184 -4.28 15.95 2.81
C GLU A 184 -4.36 17.48 2.76
N LEU A 185 -4.92 18.07 1.70
CA LEU A 185 -5.13 19.52 1.62
C LEU A 185 -6.08 20.01 2.72
N ALA A 186 -7.14 19.25 3.02
CA ALA A 186 -8.05 19.56 4.11
C ALA A 186 -7.36 19.44 5.48
N LEU A 187 -6.52 18.43 5.69
CA LEU A 187 -5.73 18.27 6.91
C LEU A 187 -4.73 19.42 7.09
N VAL A 188 -3.97 19.76 6.05
CA VAL A 188 -3.05 20.91 6.09
C VAL A 188 -3.79 22.19 6.46
N PHE A 189 -4.99 22.40 5.90
CA PHE A 189 -5.82 23.54 6.29
C PHE A 189 -6.29 23.47 7.76
N LEU A 190 -6.76 22.31 8.23
CA LEU A 190 -7.18 22.09 9.62
C LEU A 190 -6.02 22.23 10.61
N LEU A 191 -4.79 21.91 10.21
CA LEU A 191 -3.59 22.08 11.04
C LEU A 191 -3.39 23.55 11.45
N PHE A 192 -3.82 24.52 10.63
CA PHE A 192 -3.78 25.94 10.98
C PHE A 192 -4.97 26.40 11.85
N GLN A 193 -6.00 25.57 12.02
CA GLN A 193 -7.18 25.90 12.84
C GLN A 193 -6.99 25.46 14.29
N ASP A 194 -7.62 26.20 15.22
CA ASP A 194 -7.74 25.79 16.61
C ASP A 194 -8.86 24.76 16.78
N LEU A 195 -8.78 23.91 17.81
CA LEU A 195 -9.76 22.85 18.04
C LEU A 195 -11.23 23.36 18.10
N PRO A 196 -11.56 24.46 18.82
CA PRO A 196 -12.94 24.98 18.82
C PRO A 196 -13.36 25.58 17.48
N ALA A 197 -12.42 26.08 16.67
CA ALA A 197 -12.70 26.53 15.32
C ALA A 197 -13.00 25.33 14.42
N ALA A 198 -12.14 24.30 14.44
CA ALA A 198 -12.31 23.07 13.69
C ALA A 198 -13.67 22.41 13.98
N ARG A 199 -14.07 22.27 15.24
CA ARG A 199 -15.41 21.75 15.62
C ARG A 199 -16.56 22.54 15.02
N ARG A 200 -16.48 23.88 15.04
CA ARG A 200 -17.48 24.75 14.39
C ARG A 200 -17.51 24.59 12.88
N MET A 201 -16.35 24.34 12.25
CA MET A 201 -16.27 24.12 10.81
C MET A 201 -16.89 22.79 10.39
N MET A 202 -16.83 21.76 11.25
CA MET A 202 -17.49 20.48 11.00
C MET A 202 -19.02 20.61 10.86
N LEU A 203 -19.64 21.66 11.42
CA LEU A 203 -21.07 21.95 11.25
C LEU A 203 -21.48 22.23 9.80
N ILE A 204 -20.53 22.65 8.94
CA ILE A 204 -20.78 22.84 7.51
C ILE A 204 -21.04 21.50 6.83
N LEU A 205 -20.38 20.45 7.32
CA LEU A 205 -20.44 19.09 6.77
C LEU A 205 -21.60 18.31 7.37
N ASP A 206 -21.75 18.37 8.70
CA ASP A 206 -22.86 17.75 9.42
C ASP A 206 -23.36 18.67 10.56
N PRO A 207 -24.60 19.19 10.48
CA PRO A 207 -25.20 20.03 11.52
C PRO A 207 -25.36 19.34 12.89
N ALA A 208 -25.32 18.00 12.97
CA ALA A 208 -25.48 17.25 14.22
C ALA A 208 -24.19 17.21 15.08
N LEU A 209 -23.05 17.64 14.52
CA LEU A 209 -21.76 17.65 15.22
C LEU A 209 -21.65 18.82 16.22
N ASN A 210 -20.47 18.95 16.84
CA ASN A 210 -20.18 19.95 17.87
C ASN A 210 -20.99 19.79 19.17
N THR A 211 -21.42 18.56 19.46
CA THR A 211 -22.05 18.19 20.73
C THR A 211 -21.12 17.22 21.48
N PRO A 212 -20.82 17.45 22.77
CA PRO A 212 -19.96 16.54 23.53
C PRO A 212 -20.66 15.18 23.70
N LEU A 213 -19.97 14.12 23.36
CA LEU A 213 -20.45 12.74 23.50
C LEU A 213 -20.03 12.17 24.86
N PRO A 214 -20.88 11.35 25.51
CA PRO A 214 -20.46 10.64 26.70
C PRO A 214 -19.36 9.64 26.35
N GLU A 215 -18.30 9.61 27.15
CA GLU A 215 -17.26 8.60 27.02
C GLU A 215 -17.81 7.24 27.44
N LYS A 216 -17.57 6.21 26.63
CA LYS A 216 -18.00 4.83 26.89
C LYS A 216 -16.78 4.00 27.27
N SER A 217 -16.82 3.40 28.46
CA SER A 217 -15.89 2.36 28.93
C SER A 217 -16.52 0.99 28.70
N TYR A 218 -15.75 0.04 28.19
CA TYR A 218 -16.23 -1.32 27.90
C TYR A 218 -15.81 -2.33 28.99
N GLY A 219 -14.76 -2.03 29.76
CA GLY A 219 -14.19 -2.87 30.80
C GLY A 219 -14.84 -2.75 32.19
N GLU A 220 -16.12 -2.39 32.27
CA GLU A 220 -16.82 -2.24 33.57
C GLU A 220 -17.27 -3.58 34.18
N ASP A 221 -17.68 -4.55 33.34
CA ASP A 221 -18.03 -5.91 33.76
C ASP A 221 -17.24 -6.95 32.96
N CYS A 222 -16.18 -7.49 33.57
CA CYS A 222 -15.30 -8.48 32.95
C CYS A 222 -15.60 -9.92 33.38
N ALA A 223 -16.79 -10.19 33.95
CA ALA A 223 -17.18 -11.55 34.30
C ALA A 223 -17.34 -12.43 33.04
N LEU A 224 -16.73 -13.61 33.03
CA LEU A 224 -16.84 -14.59 31.95
C LEU A 224 -18.18 -15.34 31.99
N THR A 225 -19.29 -14.61 31.87
CA THR A 225 -20.63 -15.19 31.74
C THR A 225 -21.03 -15.26 30.26
N PRO A 226 -21.84 -16.25 29.84
CA PRO A 226 -22.32 -16.33 28.46
C PRO A 226 -23.04 -15.05 27.98
N GLN A 227 -23.73 -14.36 28.90
CA GLN A 227 -24.44 -13.11 28.63
C GLN A 227 -23.46 -11.96 28.38
N ALA A 228 -22.40 -11.83 29.20
CA ALA A 228 -21.36 -10.83 29.00
C ALA A 228 -20.58 -11.07 27.70
N LEU A 229 -20.23 -12.33 27.40
CA LEU A 229 -19.58 -12.72 26.15
C LEU A 229 -20.46 -12.41 24.93
N TRP A 230 -21.76 -12.70 24.99
CA TRP A 230 -22.69 -12.37 23.90
C TRP A 230 -22.88 -10.86 23.74
N GLY A 231 -22.86 -10.10 24.84
CA GLY A 231 -22.94 -8.65 24.83
C GLY A 231 -21.69 -7.97 24.26
N ALA A 232 -20.51 -8.59 24.41
CA ALA A 232 -19.25 -8.11 23.84
C ALA A 232 -19.08 -8.46 22.36
N MET A 233 -19.74 -9.51 21.87
CA MET A 233 -19.76 -9.83 20.43
C MET A 233 -20.67 -8.87 19.65
N ASP A 234 -20.14 -7.70 19.32
CA ASP A 234 -20.86 -6.65 18.62
C ASP A 234 -20.25 -6.30 17.24
N MET A 235 -20.60 -5.12 16.71
CA MET A 235 -20.08 -4.64 15.43
C MET A 235 -18.55 -4.48 15.43
N PHE A 236 -17.91 -4.26 16.60
CA PHE A 236 -16.46 -4.11 16.70
C PHE A 236 -15.72 -5.42 16.42
N CYS A 237 -16.27 -6.58 16.82
CA CYS A 237 -15.74 -7.89 16.43
C CYS A 237 -15.69 -8.06 14.90
N LEU A 238 -16.76 -7.66 14.20
CA LEU A 238 -16.82 -7.71 12.75
C LEU A 238 -15.84 -6.70 12.12
N ALA A 239 -15.76 -5.49 12.69
CA ALA A 239 -14.84 -4.45 12.23
C ALA A 239 -13.37 -4.89 12.41
N HIS A 240 -13.02 -5.56 13.51
CA HIS A 240 -11.70 -6.15 13.72
C HIS A 240 -11.42 -7.22 12.67
N ALA A 241 -12.29 -8.22 12.52
CA ALA A 241 -12.08 -9.29 11.53
C ALA A 241 -11.91 -8.74 10.09
N ILE A 242 -12.74 -7.78 9.68
CA ILE A 242 -12.65 -7.15 8.35
C ILE A 242 -11.41 -6.26 8.24
N GLY A 243 -11.06 -5.51 9.28
CA GLY A 243 -9.88 -4.66 9.32
C GLY A 243 -8.61 -5.48 9.17
N TRP A 244 -8.49 -6.59 9.90
CA TRP A 244 -7.36 -7.52 9.83
C TRP A 244 -7.27 -8.27 8.52
N PHE A 245 -8.43 -8.60 7.92
CA PHE A 245 -8.47 -9.07 6.54
C PHE A 245 -7.86 -8.04 5.57
N GLY A 246 -8.27 -6.77 5.67
CA GLY A 246 -7.72 -5.69 4.85
C GLY A 246 -6.21 -5.50 5.05
N LYS A 247 -5.75 -5.50 6.30
CA LYS A 247 -4.32 -5.40 6.65
C LYS A 247 -3.49 -6.52 6.06
N ALA A 248 -3.97 -7.76 6.14
CA ALA A 248 -3.31 -8.90 5.51
C ALA A 248 -3.21 -8.75 3.99
N MET A 249 -4.24 -8.23 3.33
CA MET A 249 -4.21 -7.93 1.89
C MET A 249 -3.21 -6.82 1.52
N ILE A 250 -2.98 -5.87 2.41
CA ILE A 250 -2.02 -4.78 2.21
C ILE A 250 -0.58 -5.26 2.45
N LEU A 251 -0.29 -5.85 3.61
CA LEU A 251 1.08 -6.21 4.02
C LEU A 251 1.57 -7.50 3.39
N ARG A 252 0.65 -8.42 3.05
CA ARG A 252 0.92 -9.73 2.45
C ARG A 252 1.96 -10.57 3.20
N ASP A 253 2.08 -10.34 4.50
CA ASP A 253 3.02 -11.03 5.38
C ASP A 253 2.32 -11.36 6.71
N TYR A 254 2.29 -12.66 7.04
CA TYR A 254 1.60 -13.16 8.21
C TYR A 254 2.25 -12.69 9.51
N TRP A 255 3.58 -12.61 9.55
CA TRP A 255 4.31 -12.19 10.75
C TRP A 255 4.13 -10.71 11.04
N PHE A 256 4.11 -9.87 10.00
CA PHE A 256 3.86 -8.44 10.18
C PHE A 256 2.46 -8.18 10.73
N CYS A 257 1.46 -8.92 10.25
CA CYS A 257 0.10 -8.82 10.77
C CYS A 257 0.05 -9.23 12.26
N TRP A 258 0.73 -10.31 12.65
CA TRP A 258 0.82 -10.69 14.07
C TRP A 258 1.51 -9.64 14.95
N ILE A 259 2.63 -9.09 14.47
CA ILE A 259 3.35 -8.03 15.19
C ILE A 259 2.46 -6.82 15.38
N LEU A 260 1.76 -6.37 14.33
CA LEU A 260 0.82 -5.25 14.43
C LEU A 260 -0.36 -5.57 15.33
N SER A 261 -0.88 -6.81 15.31
CA SER A 261 -2.03 -7.22 16.12
C SER A 261 -1.72 -7.06 17.60
N ILE A 262 -0.59 -7.62 18.04
CA ILE A 262 -0.12 -7.49 19.41
C ILE A 262 0.26 -6.04 19.73
N ALA A 263 0.91 -5.32 18.80
CA ALA A 263 1.30 -3.94 19.02
C ALA A 263 0.10 -2.98 19.17
N PHE A 264 -1.00 -3.25 18.48
CA PHE A 264 -2.24 -2.49 18.58
C PHE A 264 -2.88 -2.66 19.95
N GLU A 265 -3.07 -3.91 20.43
CA GLU A 265 -3.58 -4.14 21.80
C GLU A 265 -2.70 -3.51 22.88
N LEU A 266 -1.37 -3.60 22.72
CA LEU A 266 -0.44 -2.96 23.65
C LEU A 266 -0.57 -1.44 23.62
N ALA A 267 -0.87 -0.85 22.46
CA ALA A 267 -1.14 0.57 22.34
C ALA A 267 -2.47 0.95 23.03
N GLU A 268 -3.53 0.15 22.88
CA GLU A 268 -4.80 0.39 23.56
C GLU A 268 -4.64 0.31 25.09
N TYR A 269 -4.04 -0.75 25.62
CA TYR A 269 -3.69 -0.82 27.04
C TYR A 269 -2.90 0.40 27.50
N SER A 270 -1.91 0.81 26.71
CA SER A 270 -1.05 1.94 27.02
C SER A 270 -1.81 3.27 27.04
N LEU A 271 -2.84 3.41 26.22
CA LEU A 271 -3.58 4.65 25.99
C LEU A 271 -4.95 4.69 26.68
N SER A 272 -5.34 3.63 27.39
CA SER A 272 -6.56 3.55 28.22
C SER A 272 -6.71 4.70 29.23
N HIS A 273 -5.60 5.23 29.75
CA HIS A 273 -5.60 6.39 30.64
C HIS A 273 -5.94 7.73 29.93
N GLN A 274 -5.81 7.80 28.61
CA GLN A 274 -6.16 8.98 27.82
C GLN A 274 -7.55 8.87 27.20
N LEU A 275 -7.93 7.67 26.76
CA LEU A 275 -9.20 7.42 26.09
C LEU A 275 -9.91 6.27 26.79
N ALA A 276 -11.02 6.57 27.47
CA ALA A 276 -11.83 5.57 28.17
C ALA A 276 -12.37 4.46 27.24
N ASN A 277 -12.47 4.74 25.93
CA ASN A 277 -12.82 3.75 24.92
C ASN A 277 -11.87 2.55 24.88
N PHE A 278 -10.59 2.73 25.19
CA PHE A 278 -9.59 1.66 25.21
C PHE A 278 -9.57 0.88 26.53
N ASN A 279 -10.45 1.22 27.47
CA ASN A 279 -10.60 0.44 28.68
C ASN A 279 -11.55 -0.73 28.40
N GLU A 280 -10.97 -1.85 27.99
CA GLU A 280 -11.67 -3.11 27.70
C GLU A 280 -11.18 -4.24 28.63
N CYS A 281 -11.90 -5.35 28.64
CA CYS A 281 -11.55 -6.48 29.49
C CYS A 281 -10.31 -7.22 28.99
N TRP A 282 -9.55 -7.82 29.90
CA TRP A 282 -8.31 -8.53 29.51
C TRP A 282 -8.54 -9.65 28.49
N TRP A 283 -9.69 -10.33 28.60
CA TRP A 283 -10.07 -11.41 27.69
C TRP A 283 -10.58 -10.87 26.35
N ASP A 284 -11.05 -9.63 26.31
CA ASP A 284 -11.48 -8.96 25.08
C ASP A 284 -10.24 -8.74 24.19
N HIS A 285 -9.27 -7.98 24.71
CA HIS A 285 -7.97 -7.75 24.07
C HIS A 285 -7.27 -9.03 23.58
N TRP A 286 -7.05 -10.00 24.49
CA TRP A 286 -6.17 -11.13 24.17
C TRP A 286 -6.90 -12.29 23.51
N ILE A 287 -8.14 -12.59 23.90
CA ILE A 287 -8.86 -13.75 23.38
C ILE A 287 -9.73 -13.32 22.21
N LEU A 288 -10.62 -12.36 22.41
CA LEU A 288 -11.59 -11.98 21.39
C LEU A 288 -10.91 -11.24 20.23
N ASP A 289 -10.09 -10.24 20.51
CA ASP A 289 -9.43 -9.46 19.48
C ASP A 289 -8.24 -10.20 18.89
N VAL A 290 -7.15 -10.41 19.65
CA VAL A 290 -5.93 -11.01 19.09
C VAL A 290 -6.14 -12.42 18.54
N LEU A 291 -6.69 -13.34 19.34
CA LEU A 291 -6.75 -14.75 19.00
C LEU A 291 -7.94 -15.14 18.13
N VAL A 292 -9.06 -14.42 18.20
CA VAL A 292 -10.26 -14.73 17.42
C VAL A 292 -10.39 -13.78 16.23
N CYS A 293 -10.74 -12.52 16.43
CA CYS A 293 -11.08 -11.57 15.36
C CYS A 293 -9.88 -11.25 14.46
N ASN A 294 -8.76 -10.84 15.05
CA ASN A 294 -7.56 -10.41 14.35
C ASN A 294 -6.90 -11.58 13.63
N TRP A 295 -6.79 -12.73 14.32
CA TRP A 295 -6.27 -13.96 13.72
C TRP A 295 -7.16 -14.47 12.59
N LEU A 296 -8.49 -14.50 12.75
CA LEU A 296 -9.42 -14.94 11.72
C LEU A 296 -9.32 -14.06 10.47
N GLY A 297 -9.36 -12.74 10.65
CA GLY A 297 -9.19 -11.78 9.56
C GLY A 297 -7.86 -11.97 8.83
N THR A 298 -6.77 -12.07 9.59
CA THR A 298 -5.42 -12.30 9.05
C THR A 298 -5.33 -13.63 8.29
N TYR A 299 -5.86 -14.71 8.87
CA TYR A 299 -5.86 -16.04 8.25
C TYR A 299 -6.62 -16.03 6.92
N LEU A 300 -7.84 -15.47 6.90
CA LEU A 300 -8.64 -15.36 5.68
C LEU A 300 -7.94 -14.47 4.63
N GLY A 301 -7.38 -13.34 5.03
CA GLY A 301 -6.64 -12.43 4.14
C GLY A 301 -5.42 -13.10 3.52
N MET A 302 -4.64 -13.85 4.31
CA MET A 302 -3.50 -14.60 3.79
C MET A 302 -3.92 -15.74 2.86
N LYS A 303 -5.05 -16.43 3.12
CA LYS A 303 -5.59 -17.42 2.19
C LYS A 303 -6.00 -16.82 0.85
N VAL A 304 -6.61 -15.63 0.88
CA VAL A 304 -6.93 -14.88 -0.34
C VAL A 304 -5.65 -14.45 -1.07
N CYS A 305 -4.61 -14.02 -0.36
CA CYS A 305 -3.30 -13.71 -0.94
C CYS A 305 -2.70 -14.92 -1.67
N THR A 306 -2.67 -16.09 -1.03
CA THR A 306 -2.17 -17.34 -1.65
C THR A 306 -3.03 -17.76 -2.84
N TYR A 307 -4.36 -17.57 -2.76
CA TYR A 307 -5.26 -17.87 -3.88
C TYR A 307 -4.94 -17.01 -5.11
N PHE A 308 -4.65 -15.71 -4.92
CA PHE A 308 -4.29 -14.82 -6.02
C PHE A 308 -2.87 -15.02 -6.55
N GLU A 309 -1.92 -15.42 -5.69
CA GLU A 309 -0.55 -15.74 -6.11
C GLU A 309 -0.50 -16.93 -7.10
N VAL A 310 -1.35 -17.95 -6.90
CA VAL A 310 -1.34 -19.19 -7.69
C VAL A 310 -2.23 -19.09 -8.94
N LYS A 311 -2.84 -17.92 -9.21
CA LYS A 311 -3.81 -17.79 -10.31
C LYS A 311 -3.13 -17.90 -11.69
N PRO A 312 -3.54 -18.86 -12.55
CA PRO A 312 -2.94 -19.03 -13.87
C PRO A 312 -3.32 -17.88 -14.82
N TYR A 313 -2.37 -17.45 -15.65
CA TYR A 313 -2.57 -16.42 -16.67
C TYR A 313 -3.40 -16.95 -17.84
N GLU A 314 -4.48 -16.25 -18.20
CA GLU A 314 -5.25 -16.51 -19.42
C GLU A 314 -4.83 -15.56 -20.54
N TRP A 315 -4.05 -16.07 -21.50
CA TRP A 315 -3.49 -15.29 -22.62
C TRP A 315 -4.46 -14.99 -23.76
N ARG A 316 -5.66 -15.58 -23.77
CA ARG A 316 -6.66 -15.33 -24.82
C ARG A 316 -7.29 -13.95 -24.62
N GLY A 317 -7.57 -13.18 -25.67
CA GLY A 317 -8.25 -11.88 -25.58
C GLY A 317 -9.78 -11.99 -25.38
N PHE A 318 -10.46 -10.92 -24.91
CA PHE A 318 -11.93 -10.92 -24.69
C PHE A 318 -12.71 -11.31 -25.95
N ARG A 319 -12.24 -10.85 -27.12
CA ARG A 319 -12.80 -11.20 -28.44
C ARG A 319 -12.64 -12.68 -28.81
N GLN A 320 -11.64 -13.36 -28.26
CA GLN A 320 -11.36 -14.79 -28.54
C GLN A 320 -12.14 -15.73 -27.60
N THR A 321 -12.75 -15.22 -26.53
CA THR A 321 -13.55 -16.01 -25.59
C THR A 321 -14.95 -16.28 -26.15
N ARG A 322 -15.25 -17.55 -26.48
CA ARG A 322 -16.59 -18.01 -26.92
C ARG A 322 -17.47 -18.38 -25.72
N GLY A 323 -18.75 -18.01 -25.77
CA GLY A 323 -19.78 -18.34 -24.77
C GLY A 323 -20.07 -17.23 -23.75
N ILE A 324 -21.36 -17.03 -23.43
CA ILE A 324 -21.83 -15.98 -22.50
C ILE A 324 -21.30 -16.22 -21.08
N ARG A 325 -21.31 -17.47 -20.59
CA ARG A 325 -20.76 -17.83 -19.27
C ARG A 325 -19.26 -17.55 -19.15
N SER A 326 -18.49 -17.86 -20.18
CA SER A 326 -17.04 -17.60 -20.22
C SER A 326 -16.74 -16.10 -20.29
N LYS A 327 -17.55 -15.33 -21.04
CA LYS A 327 -17.46 -13.86 -21.06
C LYS A 327 -17.84 -13.25 -19.70
N ALA A 328 -18.90 -13.73 -19.05
CA ALA A 328 -19.31 -13.29 -17.72
C ALA A 328 -18.24 -13.59 -16.67
N ARG A 329 -17.68 -14.81 -16.66
CA ARG A 329 -16.55 -15.19 -15.81
C ARG A 329 -15.37 -14.26 -16.03
N ARG A 330 -15.09 -13.87 -17.28
CA ARG A 330 -14.01 -12.94 -17.62
C ARG A 330 -14.25 -11.51 -17.11
N VAL A 331 -15.48 -11.01 -17.19
CA VAL A 331 -15.84 -9.72 -16.59
C VAL A 331 -15.64 -9.76 -15.07
N ILE A 332 -16.05 -10.85 -14.42
CA ILE A 332 -15.84 -11.03 -12.98
C ILE A 332 -14.34 -11.10 -12.65
N THR A 333 -13.52 -11.78 -13.45
CA THR A 333 -12.07 -11.83 -13.22
C THR A 333 -11.33 -10.53 -13.54
N GLN A 334 -11.93 -9.56 -14.23
CA GLN A 334 -11.33 -8.23 -14.39
C GLN A 334 -11.27 -7.43 -13.08
N PHE A 335 -12.14 -7.77 -12.12
CA PHE A 335 -12.11 -7.17 -10.78
C PHE A 335 -11.08 -7.83 -9.85
N THR A 336 -10.40 -8.89 -10.31
CA THR A 336 -9.28 -9.47 -9.57
C THR A 336 -7.95 -8.83 -9.98
N PRO A 337 -6.95 -8.77 -9.09
CA PRO A 337 -5.64 -8.21 -9.39
C PRO A 337 -5.01 -8.79 -10.66
N HIS A 338 -4.29 -7.96 -11.42
CA HIS A 338 -3.58 -8.38 -12.63
C HIS A 338 -2.37 -9.25 -12.29
N ASP A 339 -1.56 -8.77 -11.36
CA ASP A 339 -0.45 -9.49 -10.74
C ASP A 339 -0.58 -9.38 -9.22
N PHE A 340 -0.31 -10.47 -8.52
CA PHE A 340 -0.39 -10.54 -7.06
C PHE A 340 0.90 -11.14 -6.51
N THR A 341 1.94 -10.31 -6.47
CA THR A 341 3.27 -10.70 -6.02
C THR A 341 3.36 -10.81 -4.49
N THR A 342 4.21 -11.74 -4.04
CA THR A 342 4.62 -11.86 -2.64
C THR A 342 5.62 -10.78 -2.25
N PHE A 343 5.43 -10.19 -1.08
CA PHE A 343 6.31 -9.14 -0.58
C PHE A 343 7.46 -9.76 0.20
N LYS A 344 8.69 -9.50 -0.27
CA LYS A 344 9.92 -9.94 0.40
C LYS A 344 10.52 -8.76 1.13
N TRP A 345 10.19 -8.59 2.40
CA TRP A 345 10.62 -7.41 3.17
C TRP A 345 12.10 -7.44 3.58
N GLY A 346 12.67 -8.64 3.78
CA GLY A 346 14.08 -8.79 4.12
C GLY A 346 14.49 -8.03 5.38
N THR A 347 13.67 -8.10 6.44
CA THR A 347 13.78 -7.31 7.69
C THR A 347 15.18 -7.23 8.28
N ALA A 348 15.95 -8.32 8.25
CA ALA A 348 17.29 -8.40 8.81
C ALA A 348 18.42 -8.45 7.76
N THR A 349 18.12 -8.15 6.50
CA THR A 349 19.12 -8.22 5.40
C THR A 349 20.06 -7.02 5.38
N SER A 350 19.53 -5.82 5.64
CA SER A 350 20.27 -4.58 5.70
C SER A 350 19.71 -3.69 6.80
N PHE A 351 20.53 -2.80 7.35
CA PHE A 351 20.06 -1.81 8.33
C PHE A 351 18.98 -0.89 7.75
N ALA A 352 19.07 -0.53 6.47
CA ALA A 352 18.06 0.27 5.78
C ALA A 352 16.71 -0.46 5.68
N ASN A 353 16.71 -1.76 5.35
CA ASN A 353 15.50 -2.58 5.32
C ASN A 353 14.87 -2.67 6.71
N TYR A 354 15.68 -2.87 7.75
CA TYR A 354 15.21 -2.90 9.13
C TYR A 354 14.51 -1.58 9.50
N CYS A 355 15.17 -0.44 9.30
CA CYS A 355 14.59 0.87 9.60
C CYS A 355 13.31 1.13 8.78
N CYS A 356 13.30 0.72 7.50
CA CYS A 356 12.13 0.91 6.65
C CYS A 356 10.93 0.06 7.10
N VAL A 357 11.15 -1.18 7.55
CA VAL A 357 10.08 -2.02 8.08
C VAL A 357 9.59 -1.48 9.42
N VAL A 358 10.48 -1.09 10.32
CA VAL A 358 10.08 -0.46 11.59
C VAL A 358 9.25 0.80 11.34
N LEU A 359 9.67 1.65 10.40
CA LEU A 359 8.92 2.84 10.02
C LEU A 359 7.56 2.49 9.41
N LEU A 360 7.49 1.48 8.54
CA LEU A 360 6.23 0.99 7.96
C LEU A 360 5.25 0.56 9.06
N LEU A 361 5.70 -0.27 10.01
CA LEU A 361 4.86 -0.75 11.10
C LEU A 361 4.43 0.40 12.03
N ALA A 362 5.33 1.35 12.32
CA ALA A 362 5.02 2.53 13.13
C ALA A 362 3.98 3.44 12.44
N VAL A 363 4.09 3.67 11.13
CA VAL A 363 3.13 4.46 10.35
C VAL A 363 1.77 3.77 10.27
N PHE A 364 1.74 2.44 10.15
CA PHE A 364 0.51 1.66 10.24
C PHE A 364 -0.18 1.85 11.60
N LEU A 365 0.57 1.64 12.68
CA LEU A 365 0.05 1.78 14.04
C LEU A 365 -0.45 3.21 14.31
N ALA A 366 0.32 4.23 13.89
CA ALA A 366 -0.10 5.62 13.96
C ALA A 366 -1.39 5.88 13.18
N GLY A 367 -1.46 5.42 11.92
CA GLY A 367 -2.65 5.55 11.08
C GLY A 367 -3.88 4.86 11.68
N GLU A 368 -3.72 3.82 12.49
CA GLU A 368 -4.82 3.12 13.16
C GLU A 368 -5.25 3.78 14.46
N LEU A 369 -4.32 4.40 15.19
CA LEU A 369 -4.63 5.16 16.40
C LEU A 369 -5.26 6.53 16.08
N SER A 370 -4.85 7.17 14.99
CA SER A 370 -5.37 8.48 14.56
C SER A 370 -6.90 8.63 14.62
N PRO A 371 -7.73 7.72 14.08
CA PRO A 371 -9.18 7.87 14.09
C PRO A 371 -9.77 7.90 15.51
N PHE A 372 -9.18 7.20 16.49
CA PHE A 372 -9.65 7.21 17.88
C PHE A 372 -9.43 8.58 18.55
N TYR A 373 -8.29 9.22 18.27
CA TYR A 373 -8.03 10.57 18.74
C TYR A 373 -8.89 11.59 17.98
N LEU A 374 -8.93 11.53 16.66
CA LEU A 374 -9.68 12.50 15.85
C LEU A 374 -11.18 12.46 16.18
N LYS A 375 -11.77 11.26 16.36
CA LYS A 375 -13.18 11.15 16.78
C LYS A 375 -13.40 11.75 18.17
N SER A 376 -12.48 11.54 19.12
CA SER A 376 -12.59 12.06 20.47
C SER A 376 -12.47 13.59 20.48
N LEU A 377 -11.45 14.12 19.81
CA LEU A 377 -11.19 15.56 19.71
C LEU A 377 -12.32 16.30 18.99
N LEU A 378 -12.85 15.76 17.90
CA LEU A 378 -13.91 16.41 17.11
C LEU A 378 -15.34 16.05 17.56
N TRP A 379 -15.49 15.24 18.60
CA TRP A 379 -16.78 14.73 19.08
C TRP A 379 -17.60 14.02 17.99
N MET A 380 -17.00 13.01 17.36
CA MET A 380 -17.66 12.12 16.41
C MET A 380 -17.89 10.74 17.03
N GLU A 381 -19.05 10.16 16.74
CA GLU A 381 -19.34 8.77 17.12
C GLU A 381 -18.46 7.78 16.33
N PRO A 382 -18.13 6.60 16.88
CA PRO A 382 -17.35 5.59 16.16
C PRO A 382 -17.96 5.15 14.82
N ASN A 383 -19.29 5.10 14.76
CA ASN A 383 -20.05 4.69 13.56
C ASN A 383 -20.31 5.86 12.60
N HIS A 384 -19.81 7.06 12.90
CA HIS A 384 -20.03 8.23 12.07
C HIS A 384 -19.44 8.01 10.66
N PRO A 385 -20.14 8.38 9.57
CA PRO A 385 -19.67 8.14 8.21
C PRO A 385 -18.27 8.66 7.92
N PHE A 386 -17.85 9.80 8.48
CA PHE A 386 -16.48 10.31 8.30
C PHE A 386 -15.41 9.38 8.86
N VAL A 387 -15.66 8.75 10.02
CA VAL A 387 -14.72 7.79 10.63
C VAL A 387 -14.63 6.54 9.75
N VAL A 388 -15.77 5.98 9.34
CA VAL A 388 -15.84 4.80 8.48
C VAL A 388 -15.22 5.05 7.10
N MET A 389 -15.56 6.17 6.45
CA MET A 389 -15.00 6.54 5.15
C MET A 389 -13.48 6.75 5.23
N ARG A 390 -12.99 7.33 6.32
CA ARG A 390 -11.54 7.48 6.54
C ARG A 390 -10.86 6.12 6.68
N LEU A 391 -11.42 5.18 7.44
CA LEU A 391 -10.88 3.81 7.58
C LEU A 391 -10.81 3.10 6.21
N VAL A 392 -11.90 3.12 5.44
CA VAL A 392 -11.95 2.55 4.09
C VAL A 392 -10.96 3.25 3.15
N GLY A 393 -10.91 4.59 3.21
CA GLY A 393 -10.01 5.41 2.40
C GLY A 393 -8.54 5.08 2.62
N ILE A 394 -8.11 4.94 3.88
CA ILE A 394 -6.74 4.55 4.23
C ILE A 394 -6.42 3.15 3.72
N ILE A 395 -7.32 2.17 3.86
CA ILE A 395 -7.12 0.81 3.31
C ILE A 395 -6.90 0.88 1.80
N LEU A 396 -7.76 1.61 1.07
CA LEU A 396 -7.65 1.76 -0.39
C LEU A 396 -6.35 2.46 -0.82
N CYS A 397 -5.90 3.47 -0.08
CA CYS A 397 -4.64 4.17 -0.35
C CYS A 397 -3.42 3.32 0.00
N ALA A 398 -3.51 2.50 1.05
CA ALA A 398 -2.42 1.67 1.55
C ALA A 398 -2.09 0.51 0.61
N LEU A 399 -3.07 -0.06 -0.10
CA LEU A 399 -2.84 -1.17 -1.04
C LEU A 399 -1.77 -0.84 -2.11
N PRO A 400 -1.89 0.22 -2.93
CA PRO A 400 -0.84 0.59 -3.88
C PRO A 400 0.41 1.16 -3.18
N ALA A 401 0.26 1.90 -2.08
CA ALA A 401 1.40 2.49 -1.35
C ALA A 401 2.39 1.44 -0.83
N VAL A 402 1.91 0.39 -0.16
CA VAL A 402 2.78 -0.66 0.38
C VAL A 402 3.44 -1.48 -0.73
N SER A 403 2.73 -1.67 -1.85
CA SER A 403 3.32 -2.24 -3.07
C SER A 403 4.46 -1.38 -3.62
N GLU A 404 4.25 -0.07 -3.76
CA GLU A 404 5.30 0.89 -4.17
C GLU A 404 6.50 0.86 -3.22
N LEU A 405 6.25 0.80 -1.91
CA LEU A 405 7.31 0.74 -0.90
C LEU A 405 8.13 -0.56 -1.00
N CYS A 406 7.46 -1.71 -1.13
CA CYS A 406 8.12 -3.00 -1.28
C CYS A 406 9.02 -3.02 -2.53
N GLN A 407 8.56 -2.43 -3.65
CA GLN A 407 9.35 -2.30 -4.87
C GLN A 407 10.52 -1.32 -4.71
N TYR A 408 10.32 -0.21 -4.00
CA TYR A 408 11.36 0.77 -3.69
C TYR A 408 12.52 0.15 -2.91
N ILE A 409 12.21 -0.68 -1.89
CA ILE A 409 13.22 -1.35 -1.07
C ILE A 409 13.95 -2.44 -1.86
N ASN A 410 13.22 -3.27 -2.61
CA ASN A 410 13.79 -4.47 -3.24
C ASN A 410 14.47 -4.21 -4.60
N ASN A 411 14.02 -3.19 -5.34
CA ASN A 411 14.51 -2.90 -6.70
C ASN A 411 15.03 -1.47 -6.82
N PRO A 412 16.08 -1.07 -6.06
CA PRO A 412 16.54 0.31 -5.99
C PRO A 412 17.09 0.86 -7.32
N ARG A 413 17.43 -0.02 -8.29
CA ARG A 413 17.85 0.38 -9.64
C ARG A 413 16.67 0.86 -10.50
N ARG A 414 15.47 0.31 -10.28
CA ARG A 414 14.26 0.63 -11.05
C ARG A 414 13.41 1.68 -10.34
N ALA A 415 13.36 1.63 -9.01
CA ALA A 415 12.60 2.55 -8.16
C ALA A 415 13.55 3.52 -7.43
N VAL A 416 14.04 4.53 -8.15
CA VAL A 416 14.99 5.53 -7.58
C VAL A 416 14.27 6.53 -6.68
N ARG A 417 12.98 6.79 -6.92
CA ARG A 417 12.14 7.70 -6.13
C ARG A 417 11.01 6.92 -5.48
N MET A 418 10.64 7.36 -4.29
CA MET A 418 9.46 6.88 -3.59
C MET A 418 8.21 7.17 -4.45
N GLY A 419 7.30 6.20 -4.53
CA GLY A 419 6.09 6.31 -5.32
C GLY A 419 5.11 7.36 -4.77
N GLN A 420 4.19 7.82 -5.61
CA GLN A 420 3.27 8.91 -5.27
C GLN A 420 2.24 8.49 -4.21
N HIS A 421 1.79 7.23 -4.21
CA HIS A 421 0.82 6.76 -3.23
C HIS A 421 1.45 6.63 -1.85
N VAL A 422 2.64 6.00 -1.77
CA VAL A 422 3.33 5.87 -0.48
C VAL A 422 3.78 7.21 0.08
N TRP A 423 4.30 8.10 -0.78
CA TRP A 423 4.73 9.42 -0.34
C TRP A 423 3.56 10.23 0.22
N LEU A 424 2.43 10.26 -0.51
CA LEU A 424 1.26 11.02 -0.09
C LEU A 424 0.62 10.42 1.16
N LEU A 425 0.44 9.10 1.23
CA LEU A 425 -0.13 8.44 2.41
C LEU A 425 0.76 8.65 3.65
N PHE A 426 2.08 8.64 3.49
CA PHE A 426 2.99 8.96 4.58
C PHE A 426 2.80 10.41 5.06
N ALA A 427 2.69 11.37 4.13
CA ALA A 427 2.38 12.76 4.47
C ALA A 427 1.03 12.86 5.22
N THR A 428 -0.02 12.21 4.71
CA THR A 428 -1.35 12.17 5.33
C THR A 428 -1.30 11.73 6.79
N VAL A 429 -0.66 10.59 7.07
CA VAL A 429 -0.57 10.07 8.45
C VAL A 429 0.24 11.01 9.34
N VAL A 430 1.35 11.57 8.84
CA VAL A 430 2.16 12.54 9.59
C VAL A 430 1.36 13.82 9.89
N THR A 431 0.63 14.36 8.92
CA THR A 431 -0.19 15.55 9.11
C THR A 431 -1.32 15.30 10.10
N GLU A 432 -1.99 14.14 10.04
CA GLU A 432 -2.97 13.73 11.08
C GLU A 432 -2.34 13.70 12.47
N LEU A 433 -1.17 13.08 12.62
CA LEU A 433 -0.47 13.03 13.91
C LEU A 433 -0.13 14.43 14.43
N LEU A 434 0.31 15.35 13.56
CA LEU A 434 0.59 16.73 13.96
C LEU A 434 -0.66 17.45 14.45
N ILE A 435 -1.80 17.25 13.77
CA ILE A 435 -3.10 17.78 14.20
C ILE A 435 -3.48 17.21 15.56
N ILE A 436 -3.36 15.90 15.75
CA ILE A 436 -3.68 15.23 17.02
C ILE A 436 -2.81 15.80 18.14
N VAL A 437 -1.49 15.88 17.96
CA VAL A 437 -0.58 16.43 18.96
C VAL A 437 -0.95 17.87 19.31
N LYS A 438 -1.22 18.71 18.29
CA LYS A 438 -1.62 20.12 18.49
C LYS A 438 -2.93 20.22 19.29
N TRP A 439 -3.96 19.48 18.89
CA TRP A 439 -5.30 19.59 19.50
C TRP A 439 -5.44 18.84 20.83
N SER A 440 -4.53 17.91 21.12
CA SER A 440 -4.53 17.16 22.39
C SER A 440 -4.00 17.97 23.57
N GLU A 441 -3.40 19.14 23.34
CA GLU A 441 -2.88 20.00 24.40
C GLU A 441 -3.99 20.40 25.39
N GLY A 442 -3.80 20.02 26.65
CA GLY A 442 -4.78 20.28 27.72
C GLY A 442 -6.04 19.42 27.69
N GLN A 443 -6.18 18.46 26.77
CA GLN A 443 -7.33 17.53 26.74
C GLN A 443 -7.11 16.30 27.63
N PHE A 444 -5.93 15.65 27.53
CA PHE A 444 -5.61 14.43 28.28
C PHE A 444 -4.66 14.76 29.43
N THR A 445 -5.23 15.03 30.61
CA THR A 445 -4.47 15.51 31.79
C THR A 445 -3.90 14.40 32.67
N GLU A 446 -4.38 13.16 32.52
CA GLU A 446 -3.94 12.03 33.32
C GLU A 446 -2.49 11.64 32.97
N PRO A 447 -1.56 11.58 33.95
CA PRO A 447 -0.18 11.22 33.69
C PRO A 447 -0.07 9.76 33.23
N THR A 448 0.83 9.50 32.28
CA THR A 448 1.08 8.14 31.81
C THR A 448 1.50 7.21 32.95
N PRO A 449 0.81 6.07 33.17
CA PRO A 449 1.13 5.14 34.24
C PRO A 449 2.57 4.62 34.18
N THR A 450 3.17 4.35 35.35
CA THR A 450 4.55 3.83 35.42
C THR A 450 4.75 2.48 34.72
N PRO A 451 3.82 1.50 34.76
CA PRO A 451 3.99 0.25 34.03
C PRO A 451 4.06 0.46 32.52
N VAL A 452 3.26 1.39 32.00
CA VAL A 452 3.25 1.77 30.59
C VAL A 452 4.61 2.37 30.20
N ARG A 453 5.13 3.32 30.98
CA ARG A 453 6.47 3.92 30.72
C ARG A 453 7.58 2.87 30.70
N VAL A 454 7.56 1.92 31.64
CA VAL A 454 8.55 0.84 31.71
C VAL A 454 8.41 -0.09 30.49
N CYS A 455 7.19 -0.46 30.12
CA CYS A 455 6.92 -1.31 28.95
C CYS A 455 7.48 -0.68 27.66
N TRP A 456 7.16 0.60 27.39
CA TRP A 456 7.69 1.33 26.24
C TRP A 456 9.21 1.53 26.31
N GLY A 457 9.77 1.72 27.51
CA GLY A 457 11.21 1.79 27.73
C GLY A 457 11.92 0.49 27.35
N ILE A 458 11.35 -0.66 27.73
CA ILE A 458 11.86 -1.99 27.35
C ILE A 458 11.73 -2.19 25.83
N GLY A 459 10.54 -1.92 25.27
CA GLY A 459 10.30 -2.05 23.83
C GLY A 459 11.25 -1.19 22.99
N GLY A 460 11.41 0.08 23.36
CA GLY A 460 12.36 1.00 22.72
C GLY A 460 13.81 0.53 22.85
N THR A 461 14.20 0.02 24.02
CA THR A 461 15.54 -0.56 24.23
C THR A 461 15.78 -1.76 23.31
N LEU A 462 14.82 -2.68 23.20
CA LEU A 462 14.92 -3.85 22.32
C LEU A 462 14.99 -3.46 20.85
N LEU A 463 14.21 -2.46 20.43
CA LEU A 463 14.18 -1.94 19.07
C LEU A 463 15.52 -1.29 18.65
N VAL A 464 16.28 -0.75 19.59
CA VAL A 464 17.63 -0.23 19.34
C VAL A 464 18.70 -1.31 19.51
N LEU A 465 18.54 -2.21 20.49
CA LEU A 465 19.51 -3.26 20.79
C LEU A 465 19.63 -4.26 19.63
N TYR A 466 18.50 -4.70 19.08
CA TYR A 466 18.48 -5.67 17.98
C TYR A 466 19.34 -5.26 16.77
N PRO A 467 19.14 -4.08 16.13
CA PRO A 467 19.95 -3.68 14.99
C PRO A 467 21.40 -3.37 15.38
N THR A 468 21.65 -2.93 16.62
CA THR A 468 23.01 -2.70 17.15
C THR A 468 23.80 -4.01 17.20
N VAL A 469 23.19 -5.08 17.69
CA VAL A 469 23.81 -6.42 17.75
C VAL A 469 23.95 -7.02 16.35
N GLN A 470 22.88 -6.96 15.55
CA GLN A 470 22.83 -7.63 14.25
C GLN A 470 23.71 -6.95 13.19
N PHE A 471 23.73 -5.61 13.13
CA PHE A 471 24.45 -4.86 12.09
C PHE A 471 25.65 -4.10 12.64
N GLY A 472 25.55 -3.54 13.85
CA GLY A 472 26.60 -2.75 14.48
C GLY A 472 27.85 -3.58 14.82
N ILE A 473 27.69 -4.66 15.60
CA ILE A 473 28.82 -5.50 16.05
C ILE A 473 29.62 -6.08 14.86
N PRO A 474 29.00 -6.69 13.83
CA PRO A 474 29.75 -7.17 12.67
C PRO A 474 30.47 -6.07 11.89
N SER A 475 29.89 -4.87 11.83
CA SER A 475 30.50 -3.71 11.16
C SER A 475 31.73 -3.19 11.91
N VAL A 476 31.65 -3.10 13.24
CA VAL A 476 32.80 -2.77 14.10
C VAL A 476 33.89 -3.83 13.97
N ARG A 477 33.54 -5.13 14.05
CA ARG A 477 34.50 -6.23 13.88
C ARG A 477 35.22 -6.17 12.53
N ARG A 478 34.50 -5.87 11.43
CA ARG A 478 35.09 -5.69 10.10
C ARG A 478 36.01 -4.48 10.04
N TRP A 479 35.62 -3.36 10.66
CA TRP A 479 36.44 -2.15 10.74
C TRP A 479 37.74 -2.38 11.51
N VAL A 480 37.68 -3.01 12.69
CA VAL A 480 38.88 -3.34 13.51
C VAL A 480 39.83 -4.24 12.73
N ARG A 481 39.32 -5.30 12.07
CA ARG A 481 40.13 -6.18 11.22
C ARG A 481 40.81 -5.42 10.06
N LYS A 482 40.10 -4.46 9.45
CA LYS A 482 40.64 -3.63 8.36
C LYS A 482 41.74 -2.69 8.85
N GLN A 483 41.57 -2.09 10.04
CA GLN A 483 42.60 -1.25 10.65
C GLN A 483 43.83 -2.08 11.04
N GLY A 484 43.64 -3.27 11.63
CA GLY A 484 44.74 -4.18 11.93
C GLY A 484 45.54 -4.61 10.69
N LYS A 485 44.86 -4.88 9.56
CA LYS A 485 45.52 -5.15 8.28
C LYS A 485 46.29 -3.94 7.73
N ARG A 486 45.72 -2.72 7.83
CA ARG A 486 46.39 -1.48 7.42
C ARG A 486 47.61 -1.16 8.28
N ALA A 487 47.53 -1.40 9.59
CA ALA A 487 48.66 -1.23 10.49
C ALA A 487 49.81 -2.20 10.15
N LYS A 488 49.50 -3.47 9.90
CA LYS A 488 50.50 -4.47 9.45
C LYS A 488 51.13 -4.11 8.11
N ALA A 489 50.33 -3.62 7.14
CA ALA A 489 50.83 -3.20 5.84
C ALA A 489 51.66 -1.91 5.87
N LYS A 490 51.59 -1.11 6.94
CA LYS A 490 52.47 0.05 7.16
C LYS A 490 53.77 -0.30 7.90
N ALA A 491 53.81 -1.48 8.53
CA ALA A 491 54.95 -1.97 9.29
C ALA A 491 55.88 -2.88 8.46
N GLN A 492 55.44 -3.28 7.26
CA GLN A 492 56.24 -3.87 6.19
C GLN A 492 56.61 -2.78 5.19
#